data_AF-A0A357APZ5-F1
#
_entry.id   AF-A0A357APZ5-F1
#
_cell.length_a   1.000
_cell.length_b   1.000
_cell.length_c   1.000
_cell.angle_alpha   90.00
_cell.angle_beta   90.00
_cell.angle_gamma   90.00
#
_symmetry.space_group_name_H-M   'P 1'
#
loop_
_entity.id
_entity.type
_entity.pdbx_description
1 polymer ?
#
loop_
_entity_poly.entity_id
_entity_poly.type
_entity_poly.pdbx_seq_one_letter_code
_entity_poly.pdbx_strand_id
1 'polypeptide(L)'
;MGLVFRKSIKLFKGVKLNLSKSGPSLSFGKTGMRATVGANGKVTGSVGIPGTGVYYRKTANVKKLVEKTKDKEEKKKAKTSKKEEKQNNGSISLEEYNARRKGAESLAPENNEDMQEYEAYVQSMEDIVSVHKTADPVIDWDNVSGKDMLELKESVMNGDIDSYLYVIGEMQPFDDLLEYGSEFEVGEDQNEGEIAVEFHVKSEEVVPEEELDINAGGQIVVKKMAAGKRNELIKDYVCSCVLRVARDTFSMLPIDVVNVYALDKVLNTATGNEEDVCIVKARISRSSLYGINFEKVDPSDCLENIGCEMKYSKTKGFRPLDD
;
A
#
# COMPACT_ATOMS: atom_id res chain seq x y z
N MET A 1 -38.28 -30.87 2.20
CA MET A 1 -37.79 -29.47 2.17
C MET A 1 -36.36 -29.47 2.68
N GLY A 2 -35.38 -29.09 1.85
CA GLY A 2 -33.96 -29.15 2.21
C GLY A 2 -33.50 -27.87 2.90
N LEU A 3 -32.77 -27.99 4.01
CA LEU A 3 -32.12 -26.86 4.68
C LEU A 3 -31.05 -26.27 3.74
N VAL A 4 -31.15 -24.97 3.47
CA VAL A 4 -30.18 -24.21 2.67
C VAL A 4 -29.28 -23.42 3.63
N PHE A 5 -28.00 -23.78 3.70
CA PHE A 5 -27.01 -23.05 4.48
C PHE A 5 -26.34 -21.97 3.62
N ARG A 6 -26.54 -20.71 4.01
CA ARG A 6 -25.82 -19.54 3.49
C ARG A 6 -25.48 -18.63 4.65
N LYS A 7 -24.19 -18.34 4.84
CA LYS A 7 -23.71 -17.42 5.87
C LYS A 7 -22.81 -16.37 5.22
N SER A 8 -23.03 -15.09 5.50
CA SER A 8 -22.16 -14.00 5.06
C SER A 8 -21.53 -13.39 6.30
N ILE A 9 -20.21 -13.41 6.38
CA ILE A 9 -19.42 -12.91 7.50
C ILE A 9 -18.67 -11.69 7.00
N LYS A 10 -18.87 -10.54 7.65
CA LYS A 10 -18.08 -9.34 7.37
C LYS A 10 -16.74 -9.52 8.07
N LEU A 11 -15.65 -9.46 7.30
CA LEU A 11 -14.30 -9.59 7.86
C LEU A 11 -13.78 -8.20 8.26
N PHE A 12 -13.89 -7.22 7.36
CA PHE A 12 -13.61 -5.79 7.61
C PHE A 12 -14.35 -4.91 6.58
N LYS A 13 -14.14 -3.59 6.57
CA LYS A 13 -14.89 -2.66 5.69
C LYS A 13 -14.64 -3.01 4.21
N GLY A 14 -15.72 -3.19 3.45
CA GLY A 14 -15.63 -3.58 2.03
C GLY A 14 -15.44 -5.09 1.76
N VAL A 15 -15.08 -5.91 2.75
CA VAL A 15 -14.77 -7.34 2.54
C VAL A 15 -15.73 -8.26 3.29
N LYS A 16 -16.30 -9.22 2.56
CA LYS A 16 -17.26 -10.21 3.09
C LYS A 16 -16.91 -11.61 2.61
N LEU A 17 -16.85 -12.55 3.54
CA LEU A 17 -16.77 -13.98 3.25
C LEU A 17 -18.20 -14.55 3.18
N ASN A 18 -18.55 -15.13 2.04
CA ASN A 18 -19.84 -15.81 1.84
C ASN A 18 -19.61 -17.31 1.78
N LEU A 19 -20.15 -18.01 2.77
CA LEU A 19 -20.19 -19.46 2.86
C LEU A 19 -21.53 -19.96 2.32
N SER A 20 -21.49 -20.89 1.39
CA SER A 20 -22.68 -21.51 0.79
C SER A 20 -22.38 -22.97 0.42
N LYS A 21 -23.42 -23.75 0.08
CA LYS A 21 -23.24 -25.13 -0.43
C LYS A 21 -22.30 -25.24 -1.64
N SER A 22 -22.19 -24.20 -2.46
CA SER A 22 -21.28 -24.18 -3.63
C SER A 22 -19.84 -23.79 -3.29
N GLY A 23 -19.50 -23.61 -2.01
CA GLY A 23 -18.17 -23.25 -1.54
C GLY A 23 -18.06 -21.81 -1.03
N PRO A 24 -16.93 -21.47 -0.39
CA PRO A 24 -16.62 -20.13 0.09
C PRO A 24 -16.38 -19.18 -1.10
N SER A 25 -16.80 -17.92 -0.93
CA SER A 25 -16.49 -16.84 -1.87
C SER A 25 -16.25 -15.55 -1.12
N LEU A 26 -15.26 -14.80 -1.56
CA LEU A 26 -14.85 -13.55 -0.96
C LEU A 26 -15.31 -12.39 -1.84
N SER A 27 -16.11 -11.51 -1.27
CA SER A 27 -16.59 -10.29 -1.91
C SER A 27 -15.80 -9.10 -1.38
N PHE A 28 -15.23 -8.31 -2.28
CA PHE A 28 -14.46 -7.12 -1.96
C PHE A 28 -15.07 -5.92 -2.69
N GLY A 29 -15.29 -4.81 -2.00
CA GLY A 29 -15.72 -3.54 -2.59
C GLY A 29 -16.81 -2.80 -1.81
N LYS A 30 -16.91 -1.48 -2.09
CA LYS A 30 -17.80 -0.51 -1.45
C LYS A 30 -19.16 -0.41 -2.16
N THR A 31 -20.09 0.37 -1.60
CA THR A 31 -21.41 0.58 -2.22
C THR A 31 -21.21 1.18 -3.61
N GLY A 32 -21.74 0.51 -4.63
CA GLY A 32 -21.58 0.92 -6.03
C GLY A 32 -20.43 0.26 -6.80
N MET A 33 -19.49 -0.46 -6.17
CA MET A 33 -18.52 -1.29 -6.89
C MET A 33 -18.07 -2.48 -6.06
N ARG A 34 -18.24 -3.70 -6.59
CA ARG A 34 -17.97 -4.95 -5.88
C ARG A 34 -17.41 -6.02 -6.82
N ALA A 35 -16.28 -6.58 -6.46
CA ALA A 35 -15.74 -7.83 -6.99
C ALA A 35 -16.11 -9.00 -6.06
N THR A 36 -16.26 -10.21 -6.60
CA THR A 36 -16.48 -11.42 -5.82
C THR A 36 -15.74 -12.58 -6.47
N VAL A 37 -14.86 -13.22 -5.70
CA VAL A 37 -14.04 -14.35 -6.11
C VAL A 37 -14.52 -15.59 -5.36
N GLY A 38 -14.97 -16.60 -6.09
CA GLY A 38 -15.38 -17.88 -5.49
C GLY A 38 -14.32 -18.96 -5.65
N ALA A 39 -14.25 -19.90 -4.70
CA ALA A 39 -13.36 -21.07 -4.75
C ALA A 39 -13.51 -21.92 -6.03
N ASN A 40 -14.65 -21.79 -6.74
CA ASN A 40 -14.92 -22.51 -8.00
C ASN A 40 -14.31 -21.80 -9.24
N GLY A 41 -13.49 -20.76 -9.05
CA GLY A 41 -12.85 -19.99 -10.12
C GLY A 41 -13.75 -18.97 -10.81
N LYS A 42 -14.96 -18.73 -10.27
CA LYS A 42 -15.90 -17.72 -10.77
C LYS A 42 -15.56 -16.35 -10.15
N VAL A 43 -15.27 -15.37 -10.99
CA VAL A 43 -14.99 -13.99 -10.60
C VAL A 43 -16.09 -13.09 -11.15
N THR A 44 -16.77 -12.35 -10.27
CA THR A 44 -17.89 -11.47 -10.63
C THR A 44 -17.56 -10.04 -10.25
N GLY A 45 -17.43 -9.14 -11.22
CA GLY A 45 -17.33 -7.70 -11.00
C GLY A 45 -18.68 -7.03 -11.20
N SER A 46 -19.01 -6.04 -10.37
CA SER A 46 -20.21 -5.22 -10.51
C SER A 46 -19.89 -3.77 -10.18
N VAL A 47 -20.48 -2.84 -10.93
CA VAL A 47 -20.37 -1.39 -10.77
C VAL A 47 -21.77 -0.79 -10.90
N GLY A 48 -22.17 0.18 -10.09
CA GLY A 48 -23.50 0.79 -10.10
C GLY A 48 -23.58 2.05 -9.26
N ILE A 49 -24.56 2.90 -9.55
CA ILE A 49 -24.70 4.19 -8.89
C ILE A 49 -25.63 4.02 -7.66
N PRO A 50 -25.16 4.30 -6.43
CA PRO A 50 -25.97 4.16 -5.22
C PRO A 50 -27.27 4.97 -5.29
N GLY A 51 -28.37 4.42 -4.78
CA GLY A 51 -29.67 5.13 -4.73
C GLY A 51 -30.45 5.20 -6.06
N THR A 52 -29.85 4.86 -7.20
CA THR A 52 -30.49 4.98 -8.52
C THR A 52 -31.05 3.66 -9.08
N GLY A 53 -30.65 2.51 -8.52
CA GLY A 53 -31.00 1.18 -9.03
C GLY A 53 -30.23 0.73 -10.28
N VAL A 54 -29.36 1.59 -10.85
CA VAL A 54 -28.59 1.30 -12.06
C VAL A 54 -27.28 0.59 -11.71
N TYR A 55 -27.06 -0.61 -12.28
CA TYR A 55 -25.81 -1.35 -12.12
C TYR A 55 -25.47 -2.22 -13.33
N TYR A 56 -24.18 -2.37 -13.58
CA TYR A 56 -23.58 -3.30 -14.54
C TYR A 56 -22.86 -4.42 -13.78
N ARG A 57 -23.08 -5.68 -14.18
CA ARG A 57 -22.42 -6.86 -13.59
C ARG A 57 -21.84 -7.74 -14.67
N LYS A 58 -20.57 -8.12 -14.54
CA LYS A 58 -19.87 -9.04 -15.43
C LYS A 58 -19.27 -10.21 -14.64
N THR A 59 -19.47 -11.42 -15.15
CA THR A 59 -18.91 -12.64 -14.53
C THR A 59 -17.98 -13.34 -15.50
N ALA A 60 -16.80 -13.74 -15.04
CA ALA A 60 -15.84 -14.55 -15.76
C ALA A 60 -15.48 -15.82 -14.98
N ASN A 61 -15.02 -16.86 -15.67
CA ASN A 61 -14.51 -18.08 -15.03
C ASN A 61 -13.04 -18.26 -15.41
N VAL A 62 -12.17 -18.16 -14.41
CA VAL A 62 -10.72 -18.14 -14.56
C VAL A 62 -10.21 -19.49 -15.10
N LYS A 63 -10.86 -20.62 -14.77
CA LYS A 63 -10.48 -21.94 -15.31
C LYS A 63 -10.60 -22.00 -16.85
N LYS A 64 -11.64 -21.37 -17.43
CA LYS A 64 -11.82 -21.27 -18.90
C LYS A 64 -10.91 -20.25 -19.58
N LEU A 65 -10.32 -19.31 -18.83
CA LEU A 65 -9.38 -18.32 -19.35
C LEU A 65 -7.94 -18.85 -19.33
N VAL A 66 -7.59 -19.62 -18.28
CA VAL A 66 -6.28 -20.29 -18.14
C VAL A 66 -6.11 -21.44 -19.16
N GLU A 67 -7.19 -22.12 -19.55
CA GLU A 67 -7.17 -23.09 -20.66
C GLU A 67 -6.88 -22.40 -22.02
N LYS A 68 -7.29 -21.15 -22.21
CA LYS A 68 -7.05 -20.38 -23.45
C LYS A 68 -5.65 -19.76 -23.54
N THR A 69 -4.94 -19.61 -22.42
CA THR A 69 -3.58 -19.05 -22.39
C THR A 69 -2.50 -20.11 -22.57
N LYS A 70 -2.76 -21.38 -22.19
CA LYS A 70 -1.83 -22.50 -22.41
C LYS A 70 -1.53 -22.76 -23.90
N ASP A 71 -2.51 -22.55 -24.78
CA ASP A 71 -2.31 -22.68 -26.24
C ASP A 71 -1.44 -21.55 -26.87
N LYS A 72 -1.17 -20.47 -26.12
CA LYS A 72 -0.38 -19.31 -26.59
C LYS A 72 1.08 -19.31 -26.13
N GLU A 73 1.43 -20.07 -25.09
CA GLU A 73 2.79 -20.10 -24.53
C GLU A 73 3.74 -21.06 -25.27
N GLU A 74 3.23 -22.03 -26.04
CA GLU A 74 4.08 -22.94 -26.84
C GLU A 74 4.76 -22.27 -28.05
N LYS A 75 4.35 -21.05 -28.45
CA LYS A 75 4.92 -20.36 -29.63
C LYS A 75 5.98 -19.30 -29.33
N LYS A 76 6.34 -19.04 -28.06
CA LYS A 76 7.29 -17.95 -27.71
C LYS A 76 8.65 -18.39 -27.15
N LYS A 77 8.91 -19.69 -26.99
CA LYS A 77 10.19 -20.20 -26.44
C LYS A 77 11.38 -20.26 -27.41
N ALA A 78 11.23 -19.77 -28.64
CA ALA A 78 12.32 -19.73 -29.62
C ALA A 78 12.67 -18.28 -29.98
N LYS A 79 13.40 -17.58 -29.11
CA LYS A 79 14.48 -16.63 -29.47
C LYS A 79 15.05 -15.90 -28.26
N THR A 80 16.36 -16.08 -28.13
CA THR A 80 17.33 -15.16 -27.52
C THR A 80 17.58 -15.33 -26.02
N SER A 81 18.46 -16.28 -25.77
CA SER A 81 19.35 -16.36 -24.61
C SER A 81 20.62 -15.53 -24.84
N LYS A 82 21.06 -14.87 -23.74
CA LYS A 82 22.42 -14.49 -23.32
C LYS A 82 23.08 -13.18 -23.82
N LYS A 83 23.21 -12.22 -22.88
CA LYS A 83 24.52 -11.86 -22.28
C LYS A 83 24.37 -11.19 -20.90
N GLU A 84 24.95 -11.86 -19.91
CA GLU A 84 25.29 -11.53 -18.49
C GLU A 84 26.23 -10.28 -18.39
N GLU A 85 26.53 -9.59 -17.30
CA GLU A 85 26.24 -9.59 -15.85
C GLU A 85 26.97 -8.37 -15.21
N LYS A 86 26.65 -8.11 -13.92
CA LYS A 86 27.42 -7.43 -12.85
C LYS A 86 27.01 -6.00 -12.46
N GLN A 87 26.22 -5.90 -11.39
CA GLN A 87 26.71 -5.51 -10.05
C GLN A 87 25.77 -6.08 -8.98
N ASN A 88 26.35 -6.86 -8.06
CA ASN A 88 25.69 -7.37 -6.86
C ASN A 88 25.38 -6.21 -5.91
N ASN A 89 24.18 -6.20 -5.33
CA ASN A 89 23.95 -5.78 -3.93
C ASN A 89 22.54 -6.21 -3.47
N GLY A 90 22.49 -7.27 -2.68
CA GLY A 90 21.84 -7.24 -1.37
C GLY A 90 20.32 -7.10 -1.22
N SER A 91 19.51 -7.08 -2.27
CA SER A 91 18.06 -7.29 -2.17
C SER A 91 17.74 -8.76 -2.38
N ILE A 92 16.89 -9.35 -1.54
CA ILE A 92 16.27 -10.63 -1.89
C ILE A 92 15.35 -10.31 -3.07
N SER A 93 15.73 -10.74 -4.26
CA SER A 93 14.90 -10.50 -5.44
C SER A 93 13.54 -11.19 -5.24
N LEU A 94 12.47 -10.62 -5.80
CA LEU A 94 11.14 -11.27 -5.83
C LEU A 94 11.25 -12.69 -6.42
N GLU A 95 12.23 -12.93 -7.28
CA GLU A 95 12.57 -14.23 -7.86
C GLU A 95 13.22 -15.20 -6.85
N GLU A 96 14.11 -14.73 -5.97
CA GLU A 96 14.66 -15.53 -4.86
C GLU A 96 13.62 -15.82 -3.76
N TYR A 97 12.75 -14.85 -3.46
CA TYR A 97 11.59 -15.06 -2.60
C TYR A 97 10.63 -16.11 -3.19
N ASN A 98 10.32 -16.02 -4.48
CA ASN A 98 9.49 -17.02 -5.18
C ASN A 98 10.19 -18.39 -5.34
N ALA A 99 11.52 -18.42 -5.41
CA ALA A 99 12.31 -19.65 -5.42
C ALA A 99 12.30 -20.33 -4.04
N ARG A 100 12.41 -19.56 -2.95
CA ARG A 100 12.20 -20.04 -1.58
C ARG A 100 10.75 -20.52 -1.37
N ARG A 101 9.76 -19.81 -1.90
CA ARG A 101 8.32 -20.19 -1.89
C ARG A 101 8.07 -21.56 -2.54
N LYS A 102 8.69 -21.84 -3.70
CA LYS A 102 8.62 -23.17 -4.35
C LYS A 102 9.37 -24.27 -3.59
N GLY A 103 10.43 -23.93 -2.87
CA GLY A 103 11.12 -24.86 -1.98
C GLY A 103 10.31 -25.18 -0.71
N ALA A 104 9.65 -24.17 -0.14
CA ALA A 104 8.80 -24.29 1.05
C ALA A 104 7.47 -25.03 0.76
N GLU A 105 6.90 -24.90 -0.44
CA GLU A 105 5.77 -25.74 -0.90
C GLU A 105 6.08 -27.25 -0.87
N SER A 106 7.37 -27.63 -0.91
CA SER A 106 7.81 -29.03 -0.85
C SER A 106 8.17 -29.54 0.55
N LEU A 107 8.16 -28.66 1.56
CA LEU A 107 8.51 -28.93 2.97
C LEU A 107 7.37 -28.46 3.89
N ALA A 108 6.15 -28.91 3.59
CA ALA A 108 4.93 -28.47 4.24
C ALA A 108 4.96 -28.64 5.77
N PRO A 109 4.52 -27.62 6.55
CA PRO A 109 4.17 -27.81 7.96
C PRO A 109 3.11 -28.91 8.13
N GLU A 110 3.22 -29.71 9.18
CA GLU A 110 2.24 -30.77 9.47
C GLU A 110 0.85 -30.21 9.86
N ASN A 111 0.75 -28.93 10.26
CA ASN A 111 -0.47 -28.29 10.77
C ASN A 111 -0.92 -27.07 9.94
N ASN A 112 -2.22 -27.00 9.64
CA ASN A 112 -2.84 -25.94 8.81
C ASN A 112 -2.88 -24.56 9.51
N GLU A 113 -2.82 -24.50 10.84
CA GLU A 113 -2.87 -23.25 11.61
C GLU A 113 -1.52 -22.49 11.56
N ASP A 114 -0.40 -23.19 11.77
CA ASP A 114 0.95 -22.61 11.66
C ASP A 114 1.22 -22.03 10.25
N MET A 115 0.75 -22.73 9.21
CA MET A 115 0.87 -22.23 7.84
C MET A 115 0.11 -20.90 7.63
N GLN A 116 -1.07 -20.76 8.23
CA GLN A 116 -1.88 -19.53 8.14
C GLN A 116 -1.22 -18.37 8.88
N GLU A 117 -0.61 -18.63 10.04
CA GLU A 117 0.14 -17.62 10.79
C GLU A 117 1.35 -17.11 10.00
N TYR A 118 2.11 -18.01 9.40
CA TYR A 118 3.25 -17.65 8.55
C TYR A 118 2.82 -16.86 7.31
N GLU A 119 1.74 -17.29 6.63
CA GLU A 119 1.19 -16.55 5.48
C GLU A 119 0.72 -15.15 5.88
N ALA A 120 0.08 -15.00 7.04
CA ALA A 120 -0.36 -13.71 7.55
C ALA A 120 0.81 -12.78 7.85
N TYR A 121 1.87 -13.28 8.48
CA TYR A 121 3.12 -12.54 8.71
C TYR A 121 3.76 -12.10 7.39
N VAL A 122 3.88 -13.01 6.43
CA VAL A 122 4.48 -12.69 5.13
C VAL A 122 3.66 -11.62 4.39
N GLN A 123 2.33 -11.72 4.44
CA GLN A 123 1.45 -10.70 3.86
C GLN A 123 1.61 -9.35 4.56
N SER A 124 1.67 -9.32 5.90
CA SER A 124 1.86 -8.05 6.62
C SER A 124 3.18 -7.38 6.27
N MET A 125 4.26 -8.17 6.11
CA MET A 125 5.56 -7.65 5.67
C MET A 125 5.52 -7.07 4.25
N GLU A 126 4.73 -7.66 3.35
CA GLU A 126 4.54 -7.12 1.99
C GLU A 126 3.69 -5.85 2.01
N ASP A 127 2.64 -5.82 2.82
CA ASP A 127 1.72 -4.68 2.90
C ASP A 127 2.44 -3.41 3.42
N ILE A 128 3.26 -3.52 4.48
CA ILE A 128 3.96 -2.36 5.07
C ILE A 128 4.94 -1.68 4.10
N VAL A 129 5.61 -2.43 3.22
CA VAL A 129 6.55 -1.87 2.23
C VAL A 129 5.87 -1.50 0.91
N SER A 130 4.59 -1.80 0.76
CA SER A 130 3.83 -1.58 -0.48
C SER A 130 2.61 -0.66 -0.34
N VAL A 131 2.50 0.03 0.80
CA VAL A 131 1.52 1.12 1.05
C VAL A 131 1.38 2.05 -0.15
N HIS A 132 2.49 2.50 -0.74
CA HIS A 132 2.53 3.36 -1.93
C HIS A 132 1.85 2.80 -3.18
N LYS A 133 1.44 1.52 -3.25
CA LYS A 133 0.79 0.94 -4.44
C LYS A 133 -0.66 1.36 -4.57
N THR A 134 -1.36 1.50 -3.46
CA THR A 134 -2.74 1.99 -3.44
C THR A 134 -2.76 3.52 -3.52
N ALA A 135 -3.85 4.06 -4.08
CA ALA A 135 -4.21 5.47 -3.99
C ALA A 135 -5.68 5.75 -4.21
N ASP A 136 -6.13 6.83 -3.59
CA ASP A 136 -7.46 7.34 -3.82
C ASP A 136 -7.65 7.77 -5.27
N PRO A 137 -8.88 7.63 -5.79
CA PRO A 137 -9.18 8.04 -7.14
C PRO A 137 -9.08 9.57 -7.27
N VAL A 138 -8.50 10.02 -8.37
CA VAL A 138 -8.39 11.45 -8.66
C VAL A 138 -9.77 12.09 -8.78
N ILE A 139 -9.98 13.21 -8.09
CA ILE A 139 -11.15 14.07 -8.21
C ILE A 139 -10.99 14.89 -9.49
N ASP A 140 -11.97 14.75 -10.36
CA ASP A 140 -12.09 15.55 -11.58
C ASP A 140 -12.87 16.84 -11.26
N TRP A 141 -12.14 17.84 -10.76
CA TRP A 141 -12.69 19.15 -10.38
C TRP A 141 -13.40 19.85 -11.54
N ASP A 142 -12.95 19.64 -12.78
CA ASP A 142 -13.59 20.21 -13.97
C ASP A 142 -15.03 19.71 -14.16
N ASN A 143 -15.31 18.48 -13.73
CA ASN A 143 -16.62 17.83 -13.89
C ASN A 143 -17.46 17.77 -12.61
N VAL A 144 -17.04 18.43 -11.52
CA VAL A 144 -17.86 18.56 -10.31
C VAL A 144 -19.14 19.37 -10.61
N SER A 145 -20.29 18.86 -10.18
CA SER A 145 -21.61 19.46 -10.43
C SER A 145 -22.48 19.43 -9.16
N GLY A 146 -23.42 20.36 -9.07
CA GLY A 146 -24.24 20.59 -7.88
C GLY A 146 -24.09 22.04 -7.42
N LYS A 147 -25.21 22.72 -7.14
CA LYS A 147 -25.22 24.18 -6.92
C LYS A 147 -24.29 24.61 -5.79
N ASP A 148 -24.29 23.87 -4.68
CA ASP A 148 -23.48 24.16 -3.49
C ASP A 148 -22.00 23.74 -3.65
N MET A 149 -21.70 22.91 -4.66
CA MET A 149 -20.34 22.44 -4.94
C MET A 149 -19.60 23.32 -5.96
N LEU A 150 -20.30 24.22 -6.65
CA LEU A 150 -19.70 25.13 -7.62
C LEU A 150 -18.83 26.19 -6.95
N GLU A 151 -19.28 26.73 -5.80
CA GLU A 151 -18.51 27.71 -5.02
C GLU A 151 -17.23 27.08 -4.47
N LEU A 152 -17.34 25.88 -3.87
CA LEU A 152 -16.17 25.13 -3.39
C LEU A 152 -15.20 24.81 -4.53
N LYS A 153 -15.72 24.34 -5.68
CA LYS A 153 -14.90 24.09 -6.87
C LYS A 153 -14.13 25.35 -7.27
N GLU A 154 -14.80 26.50 -7.36
CA GLU A 154 -14.16 27.74 -7.78
C GLU A 154 -13.04 28.14 -6.81
N SER A 155 -13.26 28.08 -5.50
CA SER A 155 -12.24 28.37 -4.49
C SER A 155 -11.05 27.40 -4.57
N VAL A 156 -11.32 26.10 -4.66
CA VAL A 156 -10.29 25.05 -4.80
C VAL A 156 -9.46 25.28 -6.08
N MET A 157 -10.10 25.58 -7.20
CA MET A 157 -9.39 25.82 -8.47
C MET A 157 -8.60 27.14 -8.48
N ASN A 158 -8.96 28.08 -7.61
CA ASN A 158 -8.25 29.35 -7.43
C ASN A 158 -7.11 29.28 -6.41
N GLY A 159 -6.85 28.11 -5.80
CA GLY A 159 -5.75 27.95 -4.85
C GLY A 159 -6.07 28.38 -3.42
N ASP A 160 -7.35 28.47 -3.05
CA ASP A 160 -7.75 28.85 -1.70
C ASP A 160 -7.40 27.75 -0.68
N ILE A 161 -6.52 28.09 0.26
CA ILE A 161 -5.96 27.14 1.24
C ILE A 161 -7.04 26.66 2.22
N ASP A 162 -7.92 27.54 2.68
CA ASP A 162 -9.01 27.16 3.57
C ASP A 162 -9.93 26.13 2.90
N SER A 163 -10.20 26.30 1.61
CA SER A 163 -10.95 25.32 0.81
C SER A 163 -10.20 24.00 0.64
N TYR A 164 -8.87 24.03 0.48
CA TYR A 164 -8.06 22.81 0.49
C TYR A 164 -8.17 22.08 1.83
N LEU A 165 -7.97 22.77 2.95
CA LEU A 165 -8.07 22.18 4.29
C LEU A 165 -9.48 21.64 4.57
N TYR A 166 -10.52 22.32 4.10
CA TYR A 166 -11.90 21.84 4.17
C TYR A 166 -12.09 20.52 3.41
N VAL A 167 -11.61 20.44 2.16
CA VAL A 167 -11.69 19.21 1.35
C VAL A 167 -10.96 18.06 2.03
N ILE A 168 -9.77 18.31 2.56
CA ILE A 168 -8.98 17.30 3.28
C ILE A 168 -9.72 16.82 4.52
N GLY A 169 -10.29 17.74 5.31
CA GLY A 169 -11.06 17.43 6.51
C GLY A 169 -12.32 16.61 6.24
N GLU A 170 -13.02 16.88 5.14
CA GLU A 170 -14.22 16.12 4.75
C GLU A 170 -13.88 14.76 4.12
N MET A 171 -12.82 14.69 3.33
CA MET A 171 -12.43 13.48 2.61
C MET A 171 -11.68 12.49 3.49
N GLN A 172 -10.97 12.98 4.50
CA GLN A 172 -10.13 12.19 5.42
C GLN A 172 -9.24 11.18 4.67
N PRO A 173 -8.40 11.63 3.73
CA PRO A 173 -7.66 10.77 2.79
C PRO A 173 -6.63 9.85 3.46
N PHE A 174 -6.25 10.15 4.70
CA PHE A 174 -5.18 9.45 5.43
C PHE A 174 -5.72 8.51 6.53
N ASP A 175 -7.04 8.35 6.63
CA ASP A 175 -7.66 7.50 7.66
C ASP A 175 -7.19 6.04 7.60
N ASP A 176 -6.98 5.50 6.40
CA ASP A 176 -6.43 4.14 6.23
C ASP A 176 -4.92 4.08 6.51
N LEU A 177 -4.23 5.22 6.46
CA LEU A 177 -2.82 5.33 6.82
C LEU A 177 -2.58 5.38 8.32
N LEU A 178 -3.62 5.49 9.15
CA LEU A 178 -3.49 5.40 10.61
C LEU A 178 -3.03 4.01 11.11
N GLU A 179 -3.16 2.98 10.27
CA GLU A 179 -2.58 1.65 10.51
C GLU A 179 -1.05 1.66 10.38
N TYR A 180 -0.51 2.61 9.61
CA TYR A 180 0.90 2.73 9.27
C TYR A 180 1.57 3.93 9.95
N GLY A 181 0.82 4.97 10.31
CA GLY A 181 1.33 6.19 10.95
C GLY A 181 0.31 6.78 11.92
N SER A 182 0.61 7.96 12.44
CA SER A 182 -0.30 8.73 13.31
C SER A 182 -0.14 10.22 13.06
N GLU A 183 -1.04 11.00 13.68
CA GLU A 183 -0.86 12.45 13.80
C GLU A 183 -0.65 13.10 12.42
N PHE A 184 -1.51 12.72 11.45
CA PHE A 184 -1.51 13.36 10.14
C PHE A 184 -2.01 14.79 10.28
N GLU A 185 -1.10 15.74 10.19
CA GLU A 185 -1.40 17.16 10.24
C GLU A 185 -1.22 17.76 8.85
N VAL A 186 -2.14 18.63 8.47
CA VAL A 186 -2.11 19.29 7.17
C VAL A 186 -2.20 20.79 7.34
N GLY A 187 -1.30 21.50 6.68
CA GLY A 187 -1.21 22.95 6.76
C GLY A 187 -0.62 23.55 5.49
N GLU A 188 -0.43 24.87 5.54
CA GLU A 188 0.37 25.59 4.56
C GLU A 188 1.86 25.41 4.90
N ASP A 189 2.68 25.16 3.90
CA ASP A 189 4.13 25.09 4.03
C ASP A 189 4.76 26.50 4.11
N GLN A 190 6.07 26.59 4.31
CA GLN A 190 6.80 27.86 4.30
C GLN A 190 6.69 28.61 2.95
N ASN A 191 6.50 27.87 1.86
CA ASN A 191 6.23 28.46 0.54
C ASN A 191 4.73 28.74 0.42
N GLU A 192 4.39 30.01 0.21
CA GLU A 192 3.01 30.49 0.08
C GLU A 192 2.22 29.66 -0.95
N GLY A 193 1.08 29.11 -0.52
CA GLY A 193 0.19 28.30 -1.36
C GLY A 193 0.60 26.82 -1.55
N GLU A 194 1.71 26.36 -0.97
CA GLU A 194 2.05 24.93 -0.96
C GLU A 194 1.45 24.23 0.27
N ILE A 195 0.91 23.03 0.07
CA ILE A 195 0.39 22.20 1.17
C ILE A 195 1.54 21.37 1.76
N ALA A 196 1.61 21.35 3.10
CA ALA A 196 2.44 20.47 3.89
C ALA A 196 1.58 19.39 4.55
N VAL A 197 2.06 18.14 4.54
CA VAL A 197 1.50 17.04 5.31
C VAL A 197 2.57 16.47 6.22
N GLU A 198 2.36 16.57 7.52
CA GLU A 198 3.22 15.99 8.56
C GLU A 198 2.56 14.72 9.09
N PHE A 199 3.35 13.69 9.37
CA PHE A 199 2.86 12.50 10.06
C PHE A 199 3.95 11.84 10.90
N HIS A 200 3.55 11.22 12.01
CA HIS A 200 4.45 10.43 12.83
C HIS A 200 4.50 8.98 12.35
N VAL A 201 5.72 8.48 12.16
CA VAL A 201 5.96 7.08 11.85
C VAL A 201 5.76 6.23 13.11
N LYS A 202 5.34 4.98 12.90
CA LYS A 202 5.10 4.00 13.97
C LYS A 202 6.02 2.81 13.83
N SER A 203 7.31 3.06 13.62
CA SER A 203 8.30 2.03 13.29
C SER A 203 8.34 0.88 14.31
N GLU A 204 8.09 1.15 15.60
CA GLU A 204 8.05 0.13 16.66
C GLU A 204 6.79 -0.75 16.62
N GLU A 205 5.65 -0.21 16.18
CA GLU A 205 4.38 -0.96 16.09
C GLU A 205 4.25 -1.67 14.74
N VAL A 206 4.72 -1.05 13.66
CA VAL A 206 4.52 -1.49 12.28
C VAL A 206 5.60 -2.47 11.83
N VAL A 207 6.86 -2.28 12.24
CA VAL A 207 7.98 -3.12 11.80
C VAL A 207 8.45 -4.04 12.92
N PRO A 208 8.23 -5.36 12.80
CA PRO A 208 8.52 -6.31 13.86
C PRO A 208 10.02 -6.43 14.17
N GLU A 209 10.34 -6.77 15.42
CA GLU A 209 11.71 -7.08 15.84
C GLU A 209 12.15 -8.51 15.50
N GLU A 210 11.18 -9.38 15.25
CA GLU A 210 11.39 -10.80 14.98
C GLU A 210 11.03 -11.14 13.54
N GLU A 211 11.71 -12.15 13.00
CA GLU A 211 11.40 -12.74 11.70
C GLU A 211 10.95 -14.18 11.86
N LEU A 212 9.88 -14.54 11.15
CA LEU A 212 9.43 -15.91 11.02
C LEU A 212 10.11 -16.58 9.82
N ASP A 213 10.54 -17.82 10.03
CA ASP A 213 11.16 -18.67 9.02
C ASP A 213 10.60 -20.10 9.14
N ILE A 214 10.71 -20.91 8.09
CA ILE A 214 10.28 -22.32 8.13
C ILE A 214 11.53 -23.20 8.07
N ASN A 215 11.73 -24.06 9.07
CA ASN A 215 12.85 -24.99 9.05
C ASN A 215 12.62 -26.17 8.07
N ALA A 216 13.65 -26.98 7.86
CA ALA A 216 13.57 -28.15 6.98
C ALA A 216 12.54 -29.21 7.45
N GLY A 217 12.05 -29.13 8.69
CA GLY A 217 10.99 -29.97 9.23
C GLY A 217 9.59 -29.38 9.15
N GLY A 218 9.40 -28.24 8.46
CA GLY A 218 8.11 -27.58 8.30
C GLY A 218 7.62 -26.79 9.52
N GLN A 219 8.46 -26.58 10.53
CA GLN A 219 8.07 -25.83 11.73
C GLN A 219 8.45 -24.35 11.60
N ILE A 220 7.60 -23.47 12.14
CA ILE A 220 7.92 -22.04 12.26
C ILE A 220 9.07 -21.88 13.26
N VAL A 221 10.07 -21.11 12.85
CA VAL A 221 11.18 -20.68 13.68
C VAL A 221 11.13 -19.16 13.76
N VAL A 222 11.02 -18.66 14.98
CA VAL A 222 11.11 -17.24 15.29
C VAL A 222 12.57 -16.91 15.56
N LYS A 223 13.10 -15.88 14.90
CA LYS A 223 14.47 -15.39 15.12
C LYS A 223 14.45 -13.88 15.31
N LYS A 224 15.36 -13.38 16.14
CA LYS A 224 15.59 -11.93 16.21
C LYS A 224 16.07 -11.42 14.85
N MET A 225 15.38 -10.42 14.31
CA MET A 225 15.75 -9.80 13.05
C MET A 225 17.08 -9.06 13.19
N ALA A 226 17.96 -9.19 12.19
CA ALA A 226 19.17 -8.40 12.15
C ALA A 226 18.82 -6.91 12.05
N ALA A 227 19.46 -6.07 12.89
CA ALA A 227 19.16 -4.63 12.95
C ALA A 227 19.23 -3.95 11.58
N GLY A 228 20.21 -4.31 10.74
CA GLY A 228 20.33 -3.76 9.40
C GLY A 228 19.19 -4.14 8.46
N LYS A 229 18.63 -5.34 8.60
CA LYS A 229 17.46 -5.78 7.83
C LYS A 229 16.20 -5.04 8.30
N ARG A 230 16.03 -4.89 9.62
CA ARG A 230 14.92 -4.10 10.19
C ARG A 230 14.97 -2.65 9.74
N ASN A 231 16.16 -2.04 9.75
CA ASN A 231 16.35 -0.67 9.29
C ASN A 231 16.04 -0.47 7.80
N GLU A 232 16.29 -1.48 6.95
CA GLU A 232 15.90 -1.42 5.53
C GLU A 232 14.39 -1.47 5.37
N LEU A 233 13.72 -2.37 6.09
CA LEU A 233 12.25 -2.45 6.10
C LEU A 233 11.62 -1.14 6.57
N ILE A 234 12.16 -0.52 7.63
CA ILE A 234 11.70 0.81 8.09
C ILE A 234 11.90 1.86 6.99
N LYS A 235 13.04 1.86 6.30
CA LYS A 235 13.30 2.79 5.19
C LYS A 235 12.22 2.67 4.12
N ASP A 236 11.95 1.46 3.66
CA ASP A 236 10.97 1.20 2.59
C ASP A 236 9.55 1.55 3.04
N TYR A 237 9.17 1.17 4.27
CA TYR A 237 7.88 1.52 4.86
C TYR A 237 7.67 3.05 4.94
N VAL A 238 8.65 3.80 5.48
CA VAL A 238 8.54 5.26 5.60
C VAL A 238 8.46 5.91 4.22
N CYS A 239 9.34 5.53 3.30
CA CYS A 239 9.31 6.09 1.93
C CYS A 239 8.01 5.73 1.19
N SER A 240 7.48 4.53 1.43
CA SER A 240 6.21 4.08 0.89
C SER A 240 5.04 4.92 1.41
N CYS A 241 5.03 5.25 2.71
CA CYS A 241 4.04 6.15 3.30
C CYS A 241 4.16 7.57 2.74
N VAL A 242 5.37 8.11 2.60
CA VAL A 242 5.60 9.44 2.00
C VAL A 242 5.04 9.53 0.58
N LEU A 243 5.33 8.53 -0.26
CA LEU A 243 4.78 8.46 -1.61
C LEU A 243 3.26 8.34 -1.60
N ARG A 244 2.70 7.52 -0.71
CA ARG A 244 1.24 7.35 -0.55
C ARG A 244 0.56 8.67 -0.19
N VAL A 245 1.06 9.39 0.80
CA VAL A 245 0.54 10.69 1.24
C VAL A 245 0.54 11.68 0.09
N ALA A 246 1.64 11.78 -0.66
CA ALA A 246 1.70 12.66 -1.83
C ALA A 246 0.68 12.26 -2.91
N ARG A 247 0.55 10.96 -3.21
CA ARG A 247 -0.42 10.45 -4.19
C ARG A 247 -1.87 10.77 -3.80
N ASP A 248 -2.24 10.56 -2.53
CA ASP A 248 -3.59 10.87 -2.06
C ASP A 248 -3.84 12.37 -2.08
N THR A 249 -2.86 13.19 -1.69
CA THR A 249 -2.97 14.65 -1.76
C THR A 249 -3.24 15.13 -3.18
N PHE A 250 -2.48 14.65 -4.16
CA PHE A 250 -2.71 14.98 -5.58
C PHE A 250 -4.00 14.41 -6.14
N SER A 251 -4.53 13.34 -5.54
CA SER A 251 -5.81 12.77 -5.95
C SER A 251 -6.97 13.70 -5.62
N MET A 252 -6.92 14.39 -4.49
CA MET A 252 -8.03 15.23 -4.02
C MET A 252 -7.86 16.71 -4.34
N LEU A 253 -6.63 17.25 -4.38
CA LEU A 253 -6.39 18.68 -4.62
C LEU A 253 -5.78 18.93 -6.00
N PRO A 254 -6.10 20.04 -6.69
CA PRO A 254 -5.49 20.43 -7.96
C PRO A 254 -4.16 21.17 -7.79
N ILE A 255 -3.29 20.71 -6.88
CA ILE A 255 -1.96 21.30 -6.62
C ILE A 255 -0.85 20.63 -7.44
N ASP A 256 0.22 21.37 -7.70
CA ASP A 256 1.40 20.88 -8.42
C ASP A 256 2.52 20.37 -7.50
N VAL A 257 2.55 20.82 -6.25
CA VAL A 257 3.57 20.46 -5.26
C VAL A 257 2.90 20.16 -3.92
N VAL A 258 3.42 19.13 -3.23
CA VAL A 258 3.11 18.85 -1.83
C VAL A 258 4.41 18.59 -1.07
N ASN A 259 4.52 19.13 0.12
CA ASN A 259 5.61 18.87 1.05
C ASN A 259 5.15 17.79 2.03
N VAL A 260 5.93 16.72 2.17
CA VAL A 260 5.62 15.62 3.08
C VAL A 260 6.75 15.46 4.08
N TYR A 261 6.40 15.48 5.36
CA TYR A 261 7.32 15.42 6.47
C TYR A 261 7.02 14.18 7.32
N ALA A 262 7.97 13.26 7.40
CA ALA A 262 7.87 12.10 8.29
C ALA A 262 8.62 12.39 9.59
N LEU A 263 7.91 12.35 10.71
CA LEU A 263 8.42 12.56 12.05
C LEU A 263 8.59 11.23 12.78
N ASP A 264 9.59 11.10 13.63
CA ASP A 264 9.79 9.97 14.53
C ASP A 264 10.02 10.46 15.96
N LYS A 265 9.75 9.61 16.94
CA LYS A 265 9.98 9.92 18.35
C LYS A 265 11.34 9.38 18.78
N VAL A 266 12.23 10.27 19.20
CA VAL A 266 13.57 9.89 19.66
C VAL A 266 13.76 10.28 21.12
N LEU A 267 14.25 9.32 21.91
CA LEU A 267 14.62 9.58 23.30
C LEU A 267 15.83 10.53 23.37
N ASN A 268 15.61 11.73 23.89
CA ASN A 268 16.69 12.61 24.29
C ASN A 268 17.28 12.10 25.60
N THR A 269 18.45 11.46 25.53
CA THR A 269 19.12 10.89 26.71
C THR A 269 19.58 11.91 27.74
N ALA A 270 19.70 13.19 27.37
CA ALA A 270 20.09 14.26 28.30
C ALA A 270 18.91 14.71 29.17
N THR A 271 17.70 14.75 28.61
CA THR A 271 16.48 15.17 29.31
C THR A 271 15.63 14.00 29.81
N GLY A 272 15.81 12.82 29.22
CA GLY A 272 15.00 11.62 29.47
C GLY A 272 13.63 11.64 28.80
N ASN A 273 13.33 12.65 27.97
CA ASN A 273 12.05 12.80 27.29
C ASN A 273 12.15 12.35 25.83
N GLU A 274 11.03 11.92 25.27
CA GLU A 274 10.89 11.75 23.83
C GLU A 274 10.71 13.11 23.15
N GLU A 275 11.38 13.29 22.04
CA GLU A 275 11.32 14.48 21.20
C GLU A 275 10.93 14.05 19.78
N ASP A 276 10.00 14.81 19.18
CA ASP A 276 9.64 14.63 17.79
C ASP A 276 10.76 15.18 16.91
N VAL A 277 11.27 14.34 16.01
CA VAL A 277 12.34 14.70 15.08
C VAL A 277 11.93 14.37 13.65
N CYS A 278 12.20 15.28 12.73
CA CYS A 278 11.98 15.01 11.32
C CYS A 278 13.06 14.07 10.77
N ILE A 279 12.65 12.98 10.12
CA ILE A 279 13.54 11.97 9.54
C ILE A 279 13.53 11.95 8.01
N VAL A 280 12.46 12.45 7.39
CA VAL A 280 12.34 12.63 5.93
C VAL A 280 11.61 13.94 5.64
N LYS A 281 12.22 14.79 4.80
CA LYS A 281 11.56 15.94 4.16
C LYS A 281 11.48 15.67 2.66
N ALA A 282 10.29 15.69 2.07
CA ALA A 282 10.11 15.43 0.64
C ALA A 282 9.20 16.48 0.00
N ARG A 283 9.78 17.34 -0.84
CA ARG A 283 9.02 18.25 -1.71
C ARG A 283 8.74 17.58 -3.04
N ILE A 284 7.53 17.04 -3.19
CA ILE A 284 7.15 16.20 -4.33
C ILE A 284 6.31 17.03 -5.29
N SER A 285 6.66 16.97 -6.59
CA SER A 285 5.84 17.58 -7.63
C SER A 285 4.93 16.54 -8.28
N ARG A 286 3.72 16.92 -8.69
CA ARG A 286 2.79 16.04 -9.42
C ARG A 286 3.44 15.43 -10.66
N SER A 287 4.23 16.23 -11.38
CA SER A 287 4.94 15.80 -12.58
C SER A 287 6.03 14.77 -12.29
N SER A 288 6.70 14.83 -11.14
CA SER A 288 7.71 13.83 -10.75
C SER A 288 7.11 12.43 -10.54
N LEU A 289 5.81 12.32 -10.23
CA LEU A 289 5.11 11.05 -10.12
C LEU A 289 4.61 10.50 -11.47
N TYR A 290 4.63 11.32 -12.53
CA TYR A 290 4.15 10.91 -13.84
C TYR A 290 5.04 9.84 -14.46
N GLY A 291 4.44 8.75 -14.93
CA GLY A 291 5.17 7.65 -15.58
C GLY A 291 5.83 6.67 -14.61
N ILE A 292 5.75 6.91 -13.29
CA ILE A 292 6.20 5.93 -12.29
C ILE A 292 5.28 4.72 -12.33
N ASN A 293 5.88 3.53 -12.38
CA ASN A 293 5.15 2.28 -12.24
C ASN A 293 5.11 1.86 -10.77
N PHE A 294 4.12 2.37 -10.03
CA PHE A 294 3.98 2.11 -8.59
C PHE A 294 3.83 0.62 -8.25
N GLU A 295 3.41 -0.24 -9.18
CA GLU A 295 3.34 -1.69 -8.94
C GLU A 295 4.71 -2.36 -8.78
N LYS A 296 5.78 -1.73 -9.28
CA LYS A 296 7.12 -2.33 -9.39
C LYS A 296 8.25 -1.47 -8.83
N VAL A 297 7.98 -0.21 -8.53
CA VAL A 297 9.02 0.71 -8.06
C VAL A 297 9.43 0.34 -6.64
N ASP A 298 10.72 0.47 -6.34
CA ASP A 298 11.19 0.47 -4.95
C ASP A 298 10.88 1.86 -4.35
N PRO A 299 10.17 1.95 -3.22
CA PRO A 299 9.74 3.24 -2.69
C PRO A 299 10.91 4.11 -2.23
N SER A 300 11.97 3.51 -1.70
CA SER A 300 13.11 4.25 -1.19
C SER A 300 13.99 4.80 -2.33
N ASP A 301 14.26 3.98 -3.35
CA ASP A 301 14.97 4.43 -4.56
C ASP A 301 14.15 5.47 -5.32
N CYS A 302 12.82 5.28 -5.40
CA CYS A 302 11.91 6.23 -6.02
C CYS A 302 12.00 7.61 -5.38
N LEU A 303 11.89 7.65 -4.05
CA LEU A 303 11.85 8.90 -3.30
C LEU A 303 13.21 9.62 -3.35
N GLU A 304 14.32 8.88 -3.28
CA GLU A 304 15.67 9.43 -3.49
C GLU A 304 15.83 10.04 -4.88
N ASN A 305 15.31 9.38 -5.93
CA ASN A 305 15.36 9.89 -7.30
C ASN A 305 14.49 11.15 -7.51
N ILE A 306 13.38 11.28 -6.79
CA ILE A 306 12.53 12.49 -6.82
C ILE A 306 13.25 13.68 -6.17
N GLY A 307 14.12 13.43 -5.18
CA GLY A 307 14.91 14.46 -4.51
C GLY A 307 14.39 14.80 -3.11
N CYS A 308 14.32 13.80 -2.22
CA CYS A 308 14.04 14.02 -0.81
C CYS A 308 15.30 14.29 0.02
N GLU A 309 15.14 14.92 1.17
CA GLU A 309 16.14 14.98 2.22
C GLU A 309 15.92 13.83 3.21
N MET A 310 16.94 12.97 3.37
CA MET A 310 16.98 11.94 4.40
C MET A 310 18.43 11.63 4.81
N LYS A 311 18.68 11.39 6.10
CA LYS A 311 19.97 10.94 6.62
C LYS A 311 19.85 9.47 7.06
N TYR A 312 20.24 8.52 6.20
CA TYR A 312 20.07 7.09 6.45
C TYR A 312 21.40 6.30 6.47
N SER A 313 21.47 5.24 7.27
CA SER A 313 22.51 4.21 7.14
C SER A 313 21.99 2.85 7.60
N LYS A 314 22.36 1.76 6.92
CA LYS A 314 21.92 0.40 7.26
C LYS A 314 22.17 0.03 8.73
N THR A 315 23.27 0.49 9.32
CA THR A 315 23.62 0.15 10.71
C THR A 315 22.86 0.97 11.76
N LYS A 316 22.50 2.22 11.46
CA LYS A 316 21.87 3.13 12.44
C LYS A 316 20.42 3.51 12.12
N GLY A 317 19.90 3.14 10.95
CA GLY A 317 18.59 3.58 10.47
C GLY A 317 18.61 5.05 10.04
N PHE A 318 17.43 5.67 10.12
CA PHE A 318 17.23 7.11 9.95
C PHE A 318 17.93 7.90 11.05
N ARG A 319 18.23 9.16 10.76
CA ARG A 319 18.76 10.13 11.72
C ARG A 319 18.00 11.44 11.58
N PRO A 320 17.90 12.22 12.66
CA PRO A 320 17.28 13.54 12.63
C PRO A 320 17.87 14.41 11.51
N LEU A 321 16.97 15.08 10.79
CA LEU A 321 17.31 16.16 9.87
C LEU A 321 17.50 17.46 10.64
N ASP A 322 18.19 18.40 10.02
CA ASP A 322 18.35 19.73 10.60
C ASP A 322 17.04 20.52 10.33
N ASP A 323 16.69 21.42 11.25
CA ASP A 323 15.47 22.25 11.15
C ASP A 323 15.48 23.12 9.87
#